data_AF-A0A8H4EQK7-F1
#
_entry.id   AF-A0A8H4EQK7-F1
#
_cell.length_a   1.000
_cell.length_b   1.000
_cell.length_c   1.000
_cell.angle_alpha   90.00
_cell.angle_beta   90.00
_cell.angle_gamma   90.00
#
_symmetry.space_group_name_H-M   'P 1'
#
loop_
_entity.id
_entity.type
_entity.pdbx_description
1 polymer ?
#
loop_
_entity_poly.entity_id
_entity_poly.type
_entity_poly.pdbx_seq_one_letter_code
_entity_poly.pdbx_strand_id
1 'polypeptide(L)'
;MTSRNEFDSLKDFLRKQPLNKISISKCLYELWNQKDVQSEDDCNCLLEILKDLTEENLENERKSHLKSMQDINKIRCIWKELLMIILFGNLRNANTSVHTHIFEKIQAIDLNDLTYDTPLANGIIDIDSPIYQLKEDDYDILVDVIQNQYKFVISPSETLSHNRWVEREIDRMQVATNLTDTLLHEIKRNALFKVSQGSENAFVDIMYRLIETSLNEMPIDLKIDITRNDRQSVSSKNRKARQVISPRGNKPDLMIRVFFKRKWNELAYFESGKWKTTDVKTNHDHKLARLCVDGYNDITKKNKKDELRKFCIIFGINVTEEHFMVIHGLFREKGIKLYLPIIKAKIPLNNEQVDDVENFIHALMILRNGLLVNIHEINRILQKPKSTKTTVVQSEQSSSEDDSIIRTPPYYTS
;
A
#
# COMPACT_ATOMS: atom_id res chain seq x y z
N MET A 1 -20.83 10.81 -48.03
CA MET A 1 -21.28 9.74 -47.11
C MET A 1 -20.83 10.13 -45.72
N THR A 2 -21.80 10.35 -44.85
CA THR A 2 -21.74 11.02 -43.54
C THR A 2 -21.09 10.12 -42.48
N SER A 3 -19.99 10.58 -41.88
CA SER A 3 -19.50 10.07 -40.59
C SER A 3 -20.51 10.48 -39.51
N ARG A 4 -21.54 9.66 -39.28
CA ARG A 4 -22.41 9.81 -38.11
C ARG A 4 -21.54 9.64 -36.87
N ASN A 5 -21.53 10.70 -36.06
CA ASN A 5 -20.76 10.91 -34.84
C ASN A 5 -20.63 9.66 -33.97
N GLU A 6 -19.41 9.21 -33.75
CA GLU A 6 -19.09 7.95 -33.07
C GLU A 6 -19.43 7.91 -31.56
N PHE A 7 -20.05 8.95 -31.00
CA PHE A 7 -20.32 9.09 -29.56
C PHE A 7 -21.67 9.76 -29.25
N ASP A 8 -22.65 9.71 -30.16
CA ASP A 8 -23.94 10.40 -30.00
C ASP A 8 -24.68 9.99 -28.72
N SER A 9 -24.58 8.73 -28.28
CA SER A 9 -25.23 8.27 -27.05
C SER A 9 -24.61 8.88 -25.78
N LEU A 10 -23.29 9.07 -25.74
CA LEU A 10 -22.63 9.74 -24.61
C LEU A 10 -22.90 11.25 -24.64
N LYS A 11 -22.86 11.87 -25.83
CA LYS A 11 -23.20 13.28 -26.00
C LYS A 11 -24.66 13.54 -25.57
N ASP A 12 -25.59 12.66 -25.92
CA ASP A 12 -26.99 12.76 -25.48
C ASP A 12 -27.18 12.56 -23.98
N PHE A 13 -26.47 11.60 -23.37
CA PHE A 13 -26.42 11.44 -21.92
C PHE A 13 -26.00 12.75 -21.24
N LEU A 14 -24.90 13.36 -21.71
CA LEU A 14 -24.35 14.59 -21.16
C LEU A 14 -25.27 15.81 -21.34
N ARG A 15 -26.08 15.85 -22.41
CA ARG A 15 -27.07 16.91 -22.64
C ARG A 15 -28.31 16.78 -21.77
N LYS A 16 -28.81 15.57 -21.56
CA LYS A 16 -30.17 15.33 -21.04
C LYS A 16 -30.21 14.95 -19.55
N GLN A 17 -29.15 14.36 -19.00
CA GLN A 17 -29.20 13.86 -17.63
C GLN A 17 -29.11 14.97 -16.58
N PRO A 18 -29.72 14.78 -15.38
CA PRO A 18 -29.53 15.65 -14.24
C PRO A 18 -28.04 15.81 -13.88
N LEU A 19 -27.61 17.01 -13.49
CA LEU A 19 -26.19 17.31 -13.22
C LEU A 19 -25.59 16.42 -12.13
N ASN A 20 -26.37 16.09 -11.09
CA ASN A 20 -25.95 15.19 -10.01
C ASN A 20 -25.78 13.73 -10.44
N LYS A 21 -26.17 13.36 -11.66
CA LYS A 21 -25.94 12.04 -12.26
C LYS A 21 -24.80 12.04 -13.29
N ILE A 22 -24.20 13.20 -13.54
CA ILE A 22 -23.09 13.35 -14.48
C ILE A 22 -21.78 13.44 -13.69
N SER A 23 -21.03 12.35 -13.67
CA SER A 23 -19.69 12.27 -13.12
C SER A 23 -18.71 11.72 -14.16
N ILE A 24 -17.41 11.98 -13.97
CA ILE A 24 -16.36 11.44 -14.85
C ILE A 24 -16.45 9.92 -14.95
N SER A 25 -16.69 9.25 -13.83
CA SER A 25 -16.78 7.80 -13.76
C SER A 25 -17.98 7.27 -14.55
N LYS A 26 -19.15 7.89 -14.41
CA LYS A 26 -20.32 7.52 -15.21
C LYS A 26 -20.11 7.79 -16.70
N CYS A 27 -19.43 8.88 -17.06
CA CYS A 27 -19.11 9.19 -18.45
C CYS A 27 -18.17 8.16 -19.09
N LEU A 28 -17.14 7.73 -18.37
CA LEU A 28 -16.23 6.67 -18.82
C LEU A 28 -16.94 5.32 -18.97
N TYR A 29 -17.84 4.98 -18.04
CA TYR A 29 -18.66 3.78 -18.15
C TYR A 29 -19.55 3.80 -19.40
N GLU A 30 -20.23 4.93 -19.67
CA GLU A 30 -21.05 5.07 -20.88
C GLU A 30 -20.20 5.08 -22.17
N LEU A 31 -18.97 5.62 -22.12
CA LEU A 31 -18.02 5.55 -23.23
C LEU A 31 -17.64 4.10 -23.56
N TRP A 32 -17.38 3.29 -22.54
CA TRP A 32 -17.00 1.89 -22.69
C TRP A 32 -18.15 1.00 -23.17
N ASN A 33 -19.38 1.26 -22.74
CA ASN A 33 -20.57 0.58 -23.28
C ASN A 33 -20.71 0.76 -24.80
N GLN A 34 -20.14 1.82 -25.37
CA GLN A 34 -20.24 2.12 -26.80
C GLN A 34 -19.10 1.53 -27.63
N LYS A 35 -17.87 1.53 -27.10
CA LYS A 35 -16.69 1.18 -27.90
C LYS A 35 -15.88 -0.03 -27.40
N ASP A 36 -16.17 -0.53 -26.20
CA ASP A 36 -15.40 -1.61 -25.56
C ASP A 36 -13.88 -1.34 -25.49
N VAL A 37 -13.47 -0.08 -25.67
CA VAL A 37 -12.08 0.37 -25.61
C VAL A 37 -11.74 0.62 -24.15
N GLN A 38 -10.62 0.05 -23.69
CA GLN A 38 -10.14 0.14 -22.31
C GLN A 38 -8.66 0.58 -22.33
N SER A 39 -8.39 1.72 -22.97
CA SER A 39 -7.03 2.23 -23.16
C SER A 39 -6.89 3.67 -22.67
N GLU A 40 -5.66 4.14 -22.48
CA GLU A 40 -5.43 5.52 -22.00
C GLU A 40 -5.99 6.57 -22.97
N ASP A 41 -6.26 6.18 -24.22
CA ASP A 41 -6.93 7.01 -25.23
C ASP A 41 -8.39 7.34 -24.85
N ASP A 42 -9.06 6.53 -24.03
CA ASP A 42 -10.40 6.81 -23.52
C ASP A 42 -10.46 8.12 -22.74
N CYS A 43 -9.38 8.42 -22.02
CA CYS A 43 -9.28 9.64 -21.23
C CYS A 43 -9.20 10.87 -22.12
N ASN A 44 -8.43 10.77 -23.20
CA ASN A 44 -8.30 11.86 -24.18
C ASN A 44 -9.61 12.02 -24.96
N CYS A 45 -10.24 10.90 -25.36
CA CYS A 45 -11.53 10.88 -26.03
C CYS A 45 -12.63 11.53 -25.18
N LEU A 46 -12.74 11.19 -23.90
CA LEU A 46 -13.70 11.83 -23.01
C LEU A 46 -13.43 13.33 -22.85
N LEU A 47 -12.16 13.72 -22.71
CA LEU A 47 -11.79 15.14 -22.61
C LEU A 47 -12.20 15.92 -23.85
N GLU A 48 -11.99 15.37 -25.05
CA GLU A 48 -12.41 15.99 -26.32
C GLU A 48 -13.93 16.14 -26.39
N ILE A 49 -14.69 15.09 -26.07
CA ILE A 49 -16.16 15.14 -26.04
C ILE A 49 -16.66 16.20 -25.06
N LEU A 50 -16.05 16.31 -23.87
CA LEU A 50 -16.42 17.33 -22.89
C LEU A 50 -16.13 18.75 -23.39
N LYS A 51 -15.02 18.96 -24.11
CA LYS A 51 -14.67 20.25 -24.71
C LYS A 51 -15.65 20.63 -25.82
N ASP A 52 -15.90 19.72 -26.76
CA ASP A 52 -16.88 19.91 -27.84
C ASP A 52 -18.23 20.37 -27.29
N LEU A 53 -18.77 19.66 -26.30
CA LEU A 53 -20.08 19.96 -25.71
C LEU A 53 -20.11 21.32 -24.99
N THR A 54 -18.97 21.79 -24.51
CA THR A 54 -18.90 23.09 -23.82
C THR A 54 -18.97 24.27 -24.81
N GLU A 55 -18.59 24.03 -26.07
CA GLU A 55 -18.73 24.99 -27.17
C GLU A 55 -20.16 25.03 -27.74
N GLU A 56 -20.98 24.00 -27.48
CA GLU A 56 -22.39 23.96 -27.88
C GLU A 56 -23.27 24.98 -27.11
N ASN A 57 -24.48 25.24 -27.61
CA ASN A 57 -25.44 26.12 -26.94
C ASN A 57 -26.19 25.42 -25.78
N LEU A 58 -25.46 25.08 -24.71
CA LEU A 58 -26.00 24.52 -23.46
C LEU A 58 -26.23 25.59 -22.38
N GLU A 59 -27.10 25.29 -21.42
CA GLU A 59 -27.31 26.09 -20.21
C GLU A 59 -26.01 26.36 -19.44
N ASN A 60 -25.87 27.55 -18.86
CA ASN A 60 -24.63 28.00 -18.20
C ASN A 60 -24.20 27.09 -17.04
N GLU A 61 -25.15 26.59 -16.25
CA GLU A 61 -24.86 25.69 -15.13
C GLU A 61 -24.27 24.37 -15.62
N ARG A 62 -24.86 23.77 -16.66
CA ARG A 62 -24.35 22.56 -17.31
C ARG A 62 -22.96 22.79 -17.91
N LYS A 63 -22.72 23.91 -18.60
CA LYS A 63 -21.39 24.26 -19.10
C LYS A 63 -20.35 24.36 -17.99
N SER A 64 -20.70 24.98 -16.87
CA SER A 64 -19.83 25.07 -15.70
C SER A 64 -19.49 23.69 -15.15
N HIS A 65 -20.49 22.82 -15.03
CA HIS A 65 -20.32 21.43 -14.60
C HIS A 65 -19.40 20.64 -15.53
N LEU A 66 -19.64 20.67 -16.85
CA LEU A 66 -18.79 19.98 -17.82
C LEU A 66 -17.34 20.49 -17.78
N LYS A 67 -17.13 21.82 -17.67
CA LYS A 67 -15.78 22.40 -17.51
C LYS A 67 -15.08 21.89 -16.26
N SER A 68 -15.80 21.73 -15.14
CA SER A 68 -15.22 21.22 -13.90
C SER A 68 -14.64 19.80 -14.02
N MET A 69 -15.17 19.02 -14.99
CA MET A 69 -14.72 17.65 -15.29
C MET A 69 -13.57 17.58 -16.30
N GLN A 70 -13.21 18.67 -16.98
CA GLN A 70 -12.15 18.72 -18.00
C GLN A 70 -10.73 18.71 -17.43
N ASP A 71 -10.52 18.00 -16.34
CA ASP A 71 -9.21 17.76 -15.76
C ASP A 71 -8.73 16.37 -16.18
N ILE A 72 -7.82 16.33 -17.16
CA ILE A 72 -7.29 15.08 -17.71
C ILE A 72 -6.64 14.19 -16.64
N ASN A 73 -6.10 14.77 -15.57
CA ASN A 73 -5.50 13.98 -14.49
C ASN A 73 -6.57 13.32 -13.62
N LYS A 74 -7.67 14.03 -13.35
CA LYS A 74 -8.83 13.43 -12.68
C LYS A 74 -9.45 12.33 -13.54
N ILE A 75 -9.63 12.57 -14.85
CA ILE A 75 -10.14 11.58 -15.80
C ILE A 75 -9.25 10.34 -15.83
N ARG A 76 -7.94 10.50 -16.01
CA ARG A 76 -6.98 9.37 -16.03
C ARG A 76 -6.90 8.63 -14.71
N CYS A 77 -7.15 9.31 -13.59
CA CYS A 77 -7.25 8.65 -12.30
C CYS A 77 -8.49 7.76 -12.32
N ILE A 78 -9.68 8.34 -12.46
CA ILE A 78 -10.96 7.62 -12.40
C ILE A 78 -11.04 6.50 -13.45
N TRP A 79 -10.48 6.69 -14.65
CA TRP A 79 -10.35 5.64 -15.67
C TRP A 79 -9.56 4.44 -15.17
N LYS A 80 -8.44 4.64 -14.46
CA LYS A 80 -7.70 3.53 -13.84
C LYS A 80 -8.54 2.80 -12.81
N GLU A 81 -9.47 3.48 -12.15
CA GLU A 81 -10.27 2.91 -11.07
C GLU A 81 -11.41 2.08 -11.60
N LEU A 82 -12.11 2.60 -12.60
CA LEU A 82 -13.07 1.81 -13.33
C LEU A 82 -12.39 0.64 -14.04
N LEU A 83 -11.17 0.83 -14.57
CA LEU A 83 -10.42 -0.24 -15.20
C LEU A 83 -10.00 -1.26 -14.15
N MET A 84 -9.59 -0.85 -12.95
CA MET A 84 -9.33 -1.74 -11.82
C MET A 84 -10.61 -2.51 -11.42
N ILE A 85 -11.76 -1.83 -11.33
CA ILE A 85 -13.07 -2.42 -11.03
C ILE A 85 -13.45 -3.49 -12.07
N ILE A 86 -13.23 -3.21 -13.35
CA ILE A 86 -13.52 -4.13 -14.47
C ILE A 86 -12.49 -5.26 -14.56
N LEU A 87 -11.20 -4.97 -14.35
CA LEU A 87 -10.11 -5.96 -14.35
C LEU A 87 -10.15 -6.90 -13.12
N PHE A 88 -11.04 -6.68 -12.15
CA PHE A 88 -11.32 -7.61 -11.05
C PHE A 88 -12.05 -8.90 -11.46
N GLY A 89 -12.08 -9.26 -12.76
CA GLY A 89 -12.29 -10.66 -13.16
C GLY A 89 -11.42 -11.65 -12.35
N ASN A 90 -10.27 -11.21 -11.83
CA ASN A 90 -9.43 -12.00 -10.92
C ASN A 90 -10.01 -12.18 -9.50
N LEU A 91 -10.80 -11.23 -8.94
CA LEU A 91 -11.54 -11.42 -7.67
C LEU A 91 -12.69 -12.41 -7.86
N ARG A 92 -13.40 -12.30 -8.99
CA ARG A 92 -14.50 -13.21 -9.36
C ARG A 92 -14.05 -14.68 -9.43
N ASN A 93 -12.79 -14.92 -9.79
CA ASN A 93 -12.19 -16.25 -9.93
C ASN A 93 -11.44 -16.72 -8.66
N ALA A 94 -11.44 -15.93 -7.59
CA ALA A 94 -10.61 -16.18 -6.42
C ALA A 94 -11.15 -17.27 -5.47
N ASN A 95 -12.41 -17.71 -5.67
CA ASN A 95 -13.09 -18.84 -5.00
C ASN A 95 -13.07 -18.85 -3.45
N THR A 96 -12.97 -17.69 -2.78
CA THR A 96 -13.07 -17.59 -1.31
C THR A 96 -14.14 -16.59 -0.89
N SER A 97 -14.81 -16.81 0.25
CA SER A 97 -15.85 -15.93 0.80
C SER A 97 -15.42 -14.46 0.84
N VAL A 98 -14.23 -14.18 1.39
CA VAL A 98 -13.73 -12.82 1.56
C VAL A 98 -13.55 -12.06 0.23
N HIS A 99 -13.03 -12.73 -0.81
CA HIS A 99 -12.85 -12.12 -2.12
C HIS A 99 -14.19 -11.83 -2.81
N THR A 100 -15.18 -12.72 -2.64
CA THR A 100 -16.54 -12.51 -3.13
C THR A 100 -17.20 -11.33 -2.43
N HIS A 101 -17.09 -11.25 -1.10
CA HIS A 101 -17.64 -10.14 -0.32
C HIS A 101 -17.02 -8.80 -0.70
N ILE A 102 -15.68 -8.74 -0.81
CA ILE A 102 -14.98 -7.53 -1.28
C ILE A 102 -15.47 -7.13 -2.66
N PHE A 103 -15.63 -8.09 -3.58
CA PHE A 103 -16.12 -7.84 -4.93
C PHE A 103 -17.54 -7.26 -4.93
N GLU A 104 -18.46 -7.87 -4.17
CA GLU A 104 -19.84 -7.38 -4.02
C GLU A 104 -19.89 -5.94 -3.46
N LYS A 105 -19.07 -5.64 -2.45
CA LYS A 105 -18.97 -4.30 -1.88
C LYS A 105 -18.45 -3.28 -2.90
N ILE A 106 -17.45 -3.65 -3.71
CA ILE A 106 -16.95 -2.79 -4.78
C ILE A 106 -18.02 -2.53 -5.83
N GLN A 107 -18.81 -3.54 -6.21
CA GLN A 107 -19.90 -3.38 -7.17
C GLN A 107 -21.03 -2.48 -6.66
N ALA A 108 -21.23 -2.43 -5.35
CA ALA A 108 -22.24 -1.59 -4.71
C ALA A 108 -21.84 -0.11 -4.58
N ILE A 109 -20.58 0.26 -4.86
CA ILE A 109 -20.11 1.64 -4.77
C ILE A 109 -20.75 2.48 -5.87
N ASP A 110 -21.38 3.61 -5.50
CA ASP A 110 -21.78 4.59 -6.48
C ASP A 110 -20.52 5.19 -7.11
N LEU A 111 -20.40 5.05 -8.43
CA LEU A 111 -19.31 5.60 -9.21
C LEU A 111 -19.16 7.11 -9.00
N ASN A 112 -20.25 7.81 -8.66
CA ASN A 112 -20.22 9.26 -8.37
C ASN A 112 -19.44 9.60 -7.09
N ASP A 113 -19.30 8.65 -6.16
CA ASP A 113 -18.60 8.84 -4.89
C ASP A 113 -17.09 8.59 -4.99
N LEU A 114 -16.61 8.12 -6.15
CA LEU A 114 -15.19 7.89 -6.40
C LEU A 114 -14.46 9.21 -6.65
N THR A 115 -13.69 9.64 -5.65
CA THR A 115 -12.82 10.82 -5.75
C THR A 115 -11.35 10.40 -5.87
N TYR A 116 -10.47 11.30 -6.33
CA TYR A 116 -9.03 11.03 -6.40
C TYR A 116 -8.41 10.64 -5.04
N ASP A 117 -8.99 11.11 -3.93
CA ASP A 117 -8.48 10.84 -2.59
C ASP A 117 -8.93 9.47 -2.07
N THR A 118 -9.96 8.84 -2.66
CA THR A 118 -10.43 7.52 -2.22
C THR A 118 -9.33 6.46 -2.44
N PRO A 119 -9.04 5.55 -1.48
CA PRO A 119 -8.02 4.50 -1.62
C PRO A 119 -8.32 3.57 -2.79
N LEU A 120 -9.60 3.20 -2.92
CA LEU A 120 -10.07 2.43 -4.06
C LEU A 120 -9.67 3.12 -5.35
N ALA A 121 -9.83 4.45 -5.40
CA ALA A 121 -9.48 5.29 -6.53
C ALA A 121 -7.96 5.51 -6.76
N ASN A 122 -7.15 4.71 -6.09
CA ASN A 122 -5.71 4.62 -6.27
C ASN A 122 -5.27 3.16 -6.53
N GLY A 123 -6.23 2.26 -6.80
CA GLY A 123 -6.07 0.82 -6.90
C GLY A 123 -5.69 0.14 -5.58
N ILE A 124 -6.20 0.66 -4.45
CA ILE A 124 -5.97 0.14 -3.10
C ILE A 124 -7.29 -0.32 -2.50
N ILE A 125 -7.34 -1.57 -2.04
CA ILE A 125 -8.44 -2.03 -1.19
C ILE A 125 -7.96 -1.83 0.25
N ASP A 126 -8.43 -0.75 0.87
CA ASP A 126 -8.19 -0.44 2.27
C ASP A 126 -9.19 -1.19 3.14
N ILE A 127 -8.76 -2.31 3.71
CA ILE A 127 -9.65 -3.30 4.34
C ILE A 127 -10.33 -2.74 5.59
N ASP A 128 -9.70 -1.78 6.27
CA ASP A 128 -10.27 -1.11 7.45
C ASP A 128 -11.33 -0.07 7.06
N SER A 129 -11.50 0.21 5.77
CA SER A 129 -12.52 1.14 5.29
C SER A 129 -13.94 0.68 5.67
N PRO A 130 -14.80 1.60 6.16
CA PRO A 130 -16.20 1.31 6.44
C PRO A 130 -17.02 0.81 5.24
N ILE A 131 -16.46 0.86 4.03
CA ILE A 131 -17.05 0.33 2.80
C ILE A 131 -17.11 -1.20 2.85
N TYR A 132 -16.04 -1.86 3.30
CA TYR A 132 -15.91 -3.31 3.16
C TYR A 132 -16.59 -4.08 4.29
N GLN A 133 -16.49 -3.61 5.54
CA GLN A 133 -17.15 -4.23 6.71
C GLN A 133 -16.98 -5.76 6.73
N LEU A 134 -15.73 -6.22 6.70
CA LEU A 134 -15.45 -7.65 6.75
C LEU A 134 -15.90 -8.22 8.10
N LYS A 135 -16.36 -9.47 8.08
CA LYS A 135 -16.54 -10.25 9.30
C LYS A 135 -15.17 -10.66 9.85
N GLU A 136 -15.10 -10.95 11.14
CA GLU A 136 -13.87 -11.38 11.81
C GLU A 136 -13.24 -12.60 11.11
N ASP A 137 -14.05 -13.63 10.81
CA ASP A 137 -13.59 -14.81 10.05
C ASP A 137 -12.97 -14.48 8.68
N ASP A 138 -13.53 -13.51 7.94
CA ASP A 138 -13.02 -13.11 6.62
C ASP A 138 -11.72 -12.30 6.75
N TYR A 139 -11.59 -11.53 7.84
CA TYR A 139 -10.38 -10.81 8.18
C TYR A 139 -9.24 -11.78 8.52
N ASP A 140 -9.52 -12.80 9.32
CA ASP A 140 -8.55 -13.84 9.69
C ASP A 140 -8.03 -14.59 8.47
N ILE A 141 -8.89 -14.87 7.48
CA ILE A 141 -8.46 -15.46 6.19
C ILE A 141 -7.43 -14.58 5.48
N LEU A 142 -7.62 -13.25 5.43
CA LEU A 142 -6.67 -12.33 4.79
C LEU A 142 -5.36 -12.21 5.57
N VAL A 143 -5.46 -12.16 6.91
CA VAL A 143 -4.30 -12.18 7.80
C VAL A 143 -3.51 -13.46 7.56
N ASP A 144 -4.16 -14.62 7.52
CA ASP A 144 -3.55 -15.93 7.24
C ASP A 144 -2.86 -15.95 5.88
N VAL A 145 -3.42 -15.31 4.85
CA VAL A 145 -2.75 -15.20 3.55
C VAL A 145 -1.44 -14.41 3.69
N ILE A 146 -1.44 -13.28 4.38
CA ILE A 146 -0.21 -12.50 4.64
C ILE A 146 0.78 -13.38 5.40
N GLN A 147 0.30 -14.07 6.43
CA GLN A 147 1.15 -14.88 7.27
C GLN A 147 1.80 -16.03 6.49
N ASN A 148 1.02 -16.73 5.67
CA ASN A 148 1.48 -17.87 4.88
C ASN A 148 2.34 -17.44 3.68
N GLN A 149 1.95 -16.40 2.95
CA GLN A 149 2.63 -15.93 1.74
C GLN A 149 3.97 -15.26 2.07
N TYR A 150 4.02 -14.51 3.18
CA TYR A 150 5.21 -13.75 3.58
C TYR A 150 5.96 -14.38 4.75
N LYS A 151 5.51 -15.53 5.26
CA LYS A 151 6.03 -16.16 6.50
C LYS A 151 6.06 -15.18 7.67
N PHE A 152 5.09 -14.28 7.68
CA PHE A 152 4.90 -13.25 8.69
C PHE A 152 3.95 -13.80 9.76
N VAL A 153 4.00 -13.37 11.02
CA VAL A 153 3.05 -13.86 12.04
C VAL A 153 2.49 -12.67 12.78
N ILE A 154 1.17 -12.66 12.94
CA ILE A 154 0.42 -11.64 13.63
C ILE A 154 -0.59 -12.37 14.52
N SER A 155 -0.32 -12.51 15.82
CA SER A 155 -1.37 -12.82 16.78
C SER A 155 -1.05 -12.19 18.13
N PRO A 156 -1.98 -11.40 18.72
CA PRO A 156 -1.85 -10.89 20.08
C PRO A 156 -2.35 -11.87 21.16
N SER A 157 -3.04 -12.97 20.81
CA SER A 157 -3.93 -13.68 21.76
C SER A 157 -3.82 -15.21 21.81
N GLU A 158 -2.72 -15.80 21.34
CA GLU A 158 -2.43 -17.21 21.65
C GLU A 158 -1.14 -17.32 22.47
N THR A 159 -1.24 -18.08 23.55
CA THR A 159 -0.16 -18.46 24.46
C THR A 159 1.11 -18.75 23.65
N LEU A 160 2.17 -17.95 23.88
CA LEU A 160 3.54 -18.06 23.32
C LEU A 160 3.85 -19.41 22.67
N SER A 161 3.36 -19.62 21.44
CA SER A 161 3.72 -20.76 20.62
C SER A 161 4.46 -20.23 19.41
N HIS A 162 5.78 -20.28 19.57
CA HIS A 162 6.81 -20.25 18.55
C HIS A 162 6.30 -20.72 17.20
N ASN A 163 6.31 -19.88 16.16
CA ASN A 163 6.44 -20.26 14.74
C ASN A 163 6.29 -19.03 13.80
N ARG A 164 7.15 -18.01 13.76
CA ARG A 164 8.49 -18.06 13.11
C ARG A 164 9.09 -16.64 13.05
N TRP A 165 9.66 -16.16 14.16
CA TRP A 165 10.54 -14.99 14.09
C TRP A 165 11.82 -15.34 13.31
N VAL A 166 12.33 -14.43 12.49
CA VAL A 166 13.57 -14.67 11.72
C VAL A 166 14.80 -14.73 12.64
N GLU A 167 14.80 -13.93 13.70
CA GLU A 167 15.90 -13.83 14.66
C GLU A 167 15.80 -14.89 15.76
N ARG A 168 16.95 -15.25 16.35
CA ARG A 168 16.98 -16.18 17.49
C ARG A 168 16.37 -15.52 18.72
N GLU A 169 15.84 -16.32 19.64
CA GLU A 169 15.18 -15.82 20.84
C GLU A 169 16.03 -14.85 21.66
N ILE A 170 17.30 -15.18 21.86
CA ILE A 170 18.24 -14.33 22.61
C ILE A 170 18.39 -12.96 21.94
N ASP A 171 18.53 -12.92 20.62
CA ASP A 171 18.68 -11.67 19.87
C ASP A 171 17.39 -10.83 19.97
N ARG A 172 16.22 -11.47 19.84
CA ARG A 172 14.90 -10.81 19.97
C ARG A 172 14.68 -10.24 21.36
N MET A 173 15.04 -11.01 22.39
CA MET A 173 14.90 -10.61 23.79
C MET A 173 15.77 -9.38 24.06
N GLN A 174 17.01 -9.35 23.56
CA GLN A 174 17.87 -8.19 23.69
C GLN A 174 17.28 -6.94 23.02
N VAL A 175 16.72 -7.08 21.81
CA VAL A 175 16.06 -5.96 21.11
C VAL A 175 14.84 -5.47 21.90
N ALA A 176 14.00 -6.39 22.39
CA ALA A 176 12.84 -6.05 23.21
C ALA A 176 13.25 -5.34 24.51
N THR A 177 14.30 -5.81 25.19
CA THR A 177 14.87 -5.14 26.37
C THR A 177 15.33 -3.73 26.02
N ASN A 178 16.09 -3.55 24.94
CA ASN A 178 16.58 -2.23 24.51
C ASN A 178 15.42 -1.27 24.18
N LEU A 179 14.36 -1.77 23.54
CA LEU A 179 13.15 -1.00 23.24
C LEU A 179 12.44 -0.57 24.52
N THR A 180 12.25 -1.49 25.46
CA THR A 180 11.63 -1.22 26.76
C THR A 180 12.45 -0.18 27.53
N ASP A 181 13.78 -0.32 27.58
CA ASP A 181 14.66 0.64 28.24
C ASP A 181 14.60 2.03 27.58
N THR A 182 14.57 2.07 26.25
CA THR A 182 14.40 3.33 25.48
C THR A 182 13.07 3.98 25.83
N LEU A 183 11.97 3.23 25.84
CA LEU A 183 10.65 3.74 26.18
C LEU A 183 10.60 4.24 27.63
N LEU A 184 11.10 3.45 28.58
CA LEU A 184 11.19 3.84 29.99
C LEU A 184 12.02 5.11 30.19
N HIS A 185 13.08 5.29 29.41
CA HIS A 185 13.87 6.51 29.42
C HIS A 185 13.06 7.73 28.96
N GLU A 186 12.26 7.60 27.90
CA GLU A 186 11.38 8.66 27.41
C GLU A 186 10.26 9.00 28.41
N ILE A 187 9.70 7.99 29.07
CA ILE A 187 8.73 8.14 30.17
C ILE A 187 9.38 8.95 31.30
N LYS A 188 10.57 8.53 31.79
CA LYS A 188 11.30 9.20 32.88
C LYS A 188 11.67 10.65 32.56
N ARG A 189 11.87 10.98 31.28
CA ARG A 189 12.14 12.36 30.83
C ARG A 189 10.90 13.24 30.72
N ASN A 190 9.72 12.72 31.07
CA ASN A 190 8.42 13.37 30.85
C ASN A 190 8.22 13.77 29.38
N ALA A 191 8.85 13.06 28.44
CA ALA A 191 8.74 13.38 27.01
C ALA A 191 7.32 13.07 26.53
N LEU A 192 6.76 11.95 26.97
CA LEU A 192 5.38 11.55 26.68
C LEU A 192 4.33 12.45 27.34
N PHE A 193 4.67 13.12 28.45
CA PHE A 193 3.82 14.19 28.99
C PHE A 193 3.73 15.39 28.03
N LYS A 194 4.81 15.77 27.35
CA LYS A 194 4.73 16.83 26.31
C LYS A 194 3.86 16.39 25.14
N VAL A 195 3.92 15.11 24.80
CA VAL A 195 3.05 14.50 23.78
C VAL A 195 1.60 14.60 24.21
N SER A 196 1.26 14.21 25.45
CA SER A 196 -0.11 14.31 25.98
C SER A 196 -0.64 15.76 26.03
N GLN A 197 0.25 16.75 26.10
CA GLN A 197 -0.07 18.19 25.98
C GLN A 197 -0.24 18.68 24.53
N GLY A 198 -0.09 17.83 23.51
CA GLY A 198 -0.30 18.16 22.10
C GLY A 198 0.98 18.36 21.28
N SER A 199 2.16 18.00 21.81
CA SER A 199 3.41 18.14 21.06
C SER A 199 3.64 16.99 20.07
N GLU A 200 3.14 17.14 18.84
CA GLU A 200 3.33 16.18 17.74
C GLU A 200 4.81 15.92 17.45
N ASN A 201 5.63 16.98 17.38
CA ASN A 201 7.07 16.84 17.13
C ASN A 201 7.79 16.02 18.20
N ALA A 202 7.40 16.16 19.48
CA ALA A 202 7.97 15.36 20.56
C ALA A 202 7.62 13.88 20.40
N PHE A 203 6.43 13.57 19.88
CA PHE A 203 6.02 12.20 19.62
C PHE A 203 6.78 11.60 18.44
N VAL A 204 6.91 12.35 17.34
CA VAL A 204 7.75 11.96 16.19
C VAL A 204 9.20 11.71 16.64
N ASP A 205 9.71 12.51 17.56
CA ASP A 205 11.05 12.33 18.14
C ASP A 205 11.20 11.02 18.92
N ILE A 206 10.19 10.68 19.73
CA ILE A 206 10.17 9.43 20.50
C ILE A 206 10.06 8.24 19.56
N MET A 207 9.15 8.28 18.58
CA MET A 207 8.98 7.23 17.58
C MET A 207 10.22 7.04 16.73
N TYR A 208 10.93 8.12 16.35
CA TYR A 208 12.22 8.03 15.67
C TYR A 208 13.20 7.19 16.49
N ARG A 209 13.37 7.49 17.79
CA ARG A 209 14.31 6.76 18.67
C ARG A 209 13.91 5.30 18.87
N LEU A 210 12.62 5.03 19.06
CA LEU A 210 12.11 3.67 19.22
C LEU A 210 12.30 2.84 17.94
N ILE A 211 11.99 3.41 16.77
CA ILE A 211 12.23 2.73 15.49
C ILE A 211 13.74 2.56 15.27
N GLU A 212 14.58 3.55 15.57
CA GLU A 212 16.04 3.44 15.48
C GLU A 212 16.58 2.31 16.36
N THR A 213 16.16 2.24 17.63
CA THR A 213 16.48 1.11 18.52
C THR A 213 15.98 -0.22 17.95
N SER A 214 14.75 -0.24 17.40
CA SER A 214 14.14 -1.41 16.79
C SER A 214 14.88 -1.88 15.53
N LEU A 215 15.61 -1.01 14.83
CA LEU A 215 16.37 -1.37 13.62
C LEU A 215 17.88 -1.48 13.87
N ASN A 216 18.33 -1.19 15.09
CA ASN A 216 19.73 -1.34 15.44
C ASN A 216 20.15 -2.82 15.36
N GLU A 217 21.37 -3.06 14.90
CA GLU A 217 21.97 -4.40 14.83
C GLU A 217 21.09 -5.44 14.09
N MET A 218 20.28 -5.02 13.12
CA MET A 218 19.58 -5.97 12.27
C MET A 218 20.58 -6.89 11.55
N PRO A 219 20.32 -8.21 11.45
CA PRO A 219 21.22 -9.18 10.84
C PRO A 219 21.19 -9.12 9.30
N ILE A 220 21.49 -7.94 8.75
CA ILE A 220 21.50 -7.65 7.32
C ILE A 220 22.71 -6.80 6.95
N ASP A 221 23.39 -7.19 5.86
CA ASP A 221 24.50 -6.42 5.30
C ASP A 221 23.98 -5.37 4.30
N LEU A 222 23.05 -4.52 4.77
CA LEU A 222 22.45 -3.45 3.98
C LEU A 222 22.29 -2.21 4.84
N LYS A 223 22.59 -1.04 4.26
CA LYS A 223 22.42 0.23 4.97
C LYS A 223 20.92 0.57 5.08
N ILE A 224 20.45 0.76 6.31
CA ILE A 224 19.13 1.33 6.62
C ILE A 224 19.29 2.79 7.03
N ASP A 225 18.29 3.60 6.70
CA ASP A 225 18.20 5.02 7.06
C ASP A 225 16.76 5.38 7.43
N ILE A 226 16.59 6.15 8.51
CA ILE A 226 15.31 6.71 8.95
C ILE A 226 15.36 8.21 8.68
N THR A 227 14.52 8.70 7.78
CA THR A 227 14.47 10.13 7.44
C THR A 227 13.24 10.78 8.04
N ARG A 228 13.32 12.09 8.29
CA ARG A 228 12.25 12.92 8.85
C ARG A 228 11.51 13.74 7.78
N ASN A 229 10.54 14.52 8.22
CA ASN A 229 9.67 15.38 7.38
C ASN A 229 10.40 16.49 6.58
N ASP A 230 11.67 16.73 6.84
CA ASP A 230 12.52 17.58 6.00
C ASP A 230 12.70 16.95 4.61
N ARG A 231 12.66 15.61 4.52
CA ARG A 231 12.84 14.85 3.29
C ARG A 231 11.53 14.39 2.67
N GLN A 232 11.36 14.69 1.39
CA GLN A 232 10.23 14.17 0.60
C GLN A 232 10.46 12.73 0.14
N SER A 233 9.38 11.97 0.01
CA SER A 233 9.38 10.67 -0.68
C SER A 233 9.71 10.87 -2.17
N VAL A 234 10.74 10.17 -2.63
CA VAL A 234 11.14 10.11 -4.03
C VAL A 234 10.10 9.33 -4.83
N SER A 235 9.53 8.27 -4.26
CA SER A 235 8.49 7.47 -4.90
C SER A 235 7.26 8.32 -5.20
N SER A 236 6.82 9.13 -4.22
CA SER A 236 5.72 10.07 -4.37
C SER A 236 6.03 11.16 -5.39
N LYS A 237 7.25 11.73 -5.36
CA LYS A 237 7.71 12.71 -6.35
C LYS A 237 7.67 12.14 -7.77
N ASN A 238 8.18 10.92 -7.96
CA ASN A 238 8.23 10.24 -9.26
C ASN A 238 6.84 10.05 -9.86
N ARG A 239 5.85 9.68 -9.03
CA ARG A 239 4.46 9.61 -9.48
C ARG A 239 3.93 10.98 -9.88
N LYS A 240 4.00 11.96 -8.98
CA LYS A 240 3.42 13.30 -9.22
C LYS A 240 4.02 13.97 -10.45
N ALA A 241 5.32 13.76 -10.70
CA ALA A 241 5.98 14.23 -11.91
C ALA A 241 5.43 13.55 -13.18
N ARG A 242 5.22 12.22 -13.16
CA ARG A 242 4.61 11.48 -14.28
C ARG A 242 3.17 11.90 -14.57
N GLN A 243 2.44 12.34 -13.56
CA GLN A 243 1.07 12.82 -13.68
C GLN A 243 1.00 14.34 -13.91
N VAL A 244 2.15 15.02 -14.02
CA VAL A 244 2.20 16.49 -14.21
C VAL A 244 1.39 17.24 -13.12
N ILE A 245 1.32 16.68 -11.91
CA ILE A 245 0.57 17.26 -10.77
C ILE A 245 1.46 18.26 -10.02
N SER A 246 2.66 17.83 -9.66
CA SER A 246 3.58 18.65 -8.87
C SER A 246 5.01 18.12 -8.97
N PRO A 247 6.03 18.99 -8.98
CA PRO A 247 7.42 18.57 -8.91
C PRO A 247 7.86 18.13 -7.50
N ARG A 248 7.00 18.27 -6.48
CA ARG A 248 7.29 17.94 -5.07
C ARG A 248 6.55 16.69 -4.61
N GLY A 249 7.29 15.75 -4.00
CA GLY A 249 6.73 14.57 -3.36
C GLY A 249 6.08 14.88 -2.02
N ASN A 250 5.25 13.97 -1.52
CA ASN A 250 4.74 14.05 -0.16
C ASN A 250 5.88 13.86 0.86
N LYS A 251 5.73 14.50 2.01
CA LYS A 251 6.64 14.42 3.16
C LYS A 251 5.94 13.65 4.29
N PRO A 252 6.35 12.42 4.57
CA PRO A 252 5.93 11.70 5.77
C PRO A 252 6.68 12.22 6.99
N ASP A 253 6.14 11.97 8.18
CA ASP A 253 6.80 12.38 9.43
C ASP A 253 8.10 11.61 9.63
N LEU A 254 8.05 10.28 9.42
CA LEU A 254 9.23 9.42 9.28
C LEU A 254 9.13 8.53 8.05
N MET A 255 10.27 8.15 7.50
CA MET A 255 10.35 7.21 6.37
C MET A 255 11.56 6.30 6.53
N ILE A 256 11.32 4.99 6.49
CA ILE A 256 12.35 3.95 6.60
C ILE A 256 12.77 3.53 5.20
N ARG A 257 14.08 3.56 4.94
CA ARG A 257 14.65 3.26 3.63
C ARG A 257 15.82 2.33 3.75
N VAL A 258 15.97 1.44 2.76
CA VAL A 258 17.11 0.54 2.64
C VAL A 258 17.88 0.82 1.36
N PHE A 259 19.21 0.75 1.44
CA PHE A 259 20.11 0.94 0.31
C PHE A 259 20.53 -0.40 -0.26
N PHE A 260 20.05 -0.73 -1.46
CA PHE A 260 20.51 -1.89 -2.22
C PHE A 260 20.57 -1.58 -3.72
N LYS A 261 21.41 -2.30 -4.47
CA LYS A 261 21.66 -2.06 -5.91
C LYS A 261 22.00 -0.58 -6.23
N ARG A 262 22.77 0.07 -5.34
CA ARG A 262 23.18 1.48 -5.44
C ARG A 262 22.02 2.49 -5.43
N LYS A 263 20.88 2.13 -4.83
CA LYS A 263 19.68 2.97 -4.77
C LYS A 263 19.00 2.87 -3.40
N TRP A 264 18.40 3.97 -2.98
CA TRP A 264 17.49 3.99 -1.83
C TRP A 264 16.10 3.52 -2.26
N ASN A 265 15.53 2.63 -1.45
CA ASN A 265 14.19 2.07 -1.60
C ASN A 265 13.41 2.33 -0.31
N GLU A 266 12.20 2.84 -0.45
CA GLU A 266 11.34 3.25 0.67
C GLU A 266 10.46 2.06 1.06
N LEU A 267 10.55 1.61 2.33
CA LEU A 267 9.87 0.39 2.80
C LEU A 267 8.80 0.65 3.85
N ALA A 268 8.88 1.76 4.57
CA ALA A 268 7.84 2.15 5.49
C ALA A 268 7.70 3.66 5.59
N TYR A 269 6.50 4.10 5.95
CA TYR A 269 6.13 5.48 6.15
C TYR A 269 5.39 5.60 7.49
N PHE A 270 5.65 6.69 8.21
CA PHE A 270 5.01 7.00 9.47
C PHE A 270 4.36 8.38 9.38
N GLU A 271 3.12 8.48 9.85
CA GLU A 271 2.39 9.73 10.03
C GLU A 271 1.82 9.72 11.46
N SER A 272 2.12 10.75 12.25
CA SER A 272 1.62 10.85 13.63
C SER A 272 0.18 11.35 13.73
N GLY A 273 -0.41 11.79 12.62
CA GLY A 273 -1.70 12.49 12.64
C GLY A 273 -1.64 13.82 13.40
N LYS A 274 -2.79 14.45 13.62
CA LYS A 274 -2.89 15.61 14.52
C LYS A 274 -3.32 15.17 15.91
N TRP A 275 -2.55 15.51 16.93
CA TRP A 275 -2.84 15.14 18.32
C TRP A 275 -4.07 15.92 18.81
N LYS A 276 -5.19 15.24 19.13
CA LYS A 276 -6.47 15.82 19.62
C LYS A 276 -7.29 16.66 18.62
N THR A 277 -7.43 16.24 17.37
CA THR A 277 -8.47 16.84 16.51
C THR A 277 -9.78 16.07 16.65
N THR A 278 -10.87 16.77 16.98
CA THR A 278 -12.26 16.26 16.99
C THR A 278 -12.86 16.19 15.59
N ASP A 279 -12.15 16.70 14.58
CA ASP A 279 -12.55 16.59 13.19
C ASP A 279 -12.11 15.23 12.68
N VAL A 280 -13.11 14.35 12.52
CA VAL A 280 -13.09 13.04 11.84
C VAL A 280 -12.04 13.02 10.73
N LYS A 281 -10.80 12.68 11.09
CA LYS A 281 -9.68 12.52 10.15
C LYS A 281 -9.44 11.07 9.80
N THR A 282 -10.34 10.18 10.16
CA THR A 282 -10.43 8.81 9.65
C THR A 282 -10.47 8.75 8.12
N ASN A 283 -10.80 9.85 7.42
CA ASN A 283 -10.73 9.98 5.96
C ASN A 283 -9.38 10.48 5.39
N HIS A 284 -8.32 10.70 6.19
CA HIS A 284 -7.02 11.19 5.69
C HIS A 284 -5.89 10.14 5.68
N ASP A 285 -6.17 8.90 6.09
CA ASP A 285 -5.25 7.75 5.97
C ASP A 285 -4.90 7.42 4.51
N HIS A 286 -5.65 8.00 3.57
CA HIS A 286 -5.40 7.95 2.14
C HIS A 286 -4.00 8.45 1.76
N LYS A 287 -3.45 9.45 2.48
CA LYS A 287 -2.08 9.94 2.23
C LYS A 287 -1.06 8.83 2.49
N LEU A 288 -1.21 8.11 3.60
CA LEU A 288 -0.29 7.06 4.03
C LEU A 288 -0.41 5.83 3.13
N ALA A 289 -1.64 5.38 2.85
CA ALA A 289 -1.89 4.29 1.89
C ALA A 289 -1.33 4.63 0.49
N ARG A 290 -1.50 5.88 0.03
CA ARG A 290 -0.94 6.36 -1.24
C ARG A 290 0.59 6.37 -1.24
N LEU A 291 1.23 6.79 -0.14
CA LEU A 291 2.69 6.69 0.02
C LEU A 291 3.15 5.23 -0.10
N CYS A 292 2.46 4.31 0.56
CA CYS A 292 2.76 2.88 0.48
C CYS A 292 2.69 2.37 -0.97
N VAL A 293 1.65 2.76 -1.72
CA VAL A 293 1.52 2.38 -3.15
C VAL A 293 2.63 2.97 -4.00
N ASP A 294 2.99 4.22 -3.75
CA ASP A 294 4.06 4.89 -4.47
C ASP A 294 5.37 4.14 -4.24
N GLY A 295 5.71 3.82 -2.98
CA GLY A 295 6.87 3.01 -2.61
C GLY A 295 6.88 1.63 -3.28
N TYR A 296 5.76 0.91 -3.19
CA TYR A 296 5.61 -0.42 -3.78
C TYR A 296 5.83 -0.41 -5.31
N ASN A 297 5.17 0.52 -6.01
CA ASN A 297 5.29 0.65 -7.46
C ASN A 297 6.70 1.06 -7.86
N ASP A 298 7.36 1.91 -7.08
CA ASP A 298 8.70 2.41 -7.37
C ASP A 298 9.74 1.29 -7.21
N ILE A 299 9.68 0.50 -6.12
CA ILE A 299 10.55 -0.67 -5.91
C ILE A 299 10.37 -1.70 -7.03
N THR A 300 9.14 -2.08 -7.34
CA THR A 300 8.86 -3.10 -8.36
C THR A 300 9.31 -2.65 -9.75
N LYS A 301 9.11 -1.38 -10.11
CA LYS A 301 9.56 -0.80 -11.39
C LYS A 301 11.08 -0.65 -11.48
N LYS A 302 11.73 -0.12 -10.44
CA LYS A 302 13.18 0.12 -10.41
C LYS A 302 13.97 -1.17 -10.61
N ASN A 303 13.45 -2.28 -10.09
CA ASN A 303 14.16 -3.54 -10.01
C ASN A 303 13.80 -4.54 -11.12
N LYS A 304 12.73 -4.30 -11.90
CA LYS A 304 12.32 -5.11 -13.08
C LYS A 304 12.27 -6.62 -12.81
N LYS A 305 11.79 -7.03 -11.63
CA LYS A 305 11.65 -8.43 -11.22
C LYS A 305 10.20 -8.66 -10.81
N ASP A 306 9.46 -9.45 -11.59
CA ASP A 306 8.04 -9.70 -11.32
C ASP A 306 7.83 -10.46 -10.00
N GLU A 307 8.81 -11.24 -9.54
CA GLU A 307 8.81 -11.88 -8.22
C GLU A 307 8.66 -10.88 -7.08
N LEU A 308 9.23 -9.66 -7.19
CA LEU A 308 9.07 -8.62 -6.16
C LEU A 308 7.61 -8.20 -6.00
N ARG A 309 6.79 -8.35 -7.05
CA ARG A 309 5.36 -8.04 -6.98
C ARG A 309 4.56 -9.04 -6.14
N LYS A 310 5.17 -10.14 -5.69
CA LYS A 310 4.53 -11.16 -4.86
C LYS A 310 4.99 -11.14 -3.41
N PHE A 311 6.17 -10.57 -3.13
CA PHE A 311 6.82 -10.70 -1.83
C PHE A 311 7.18 -9.37 -1.17
N CYS A 312 7.03 -8.24 -1.87
CA CYS A 312 7.26 -6.93 -1.27
C CYS A 312 6.03 -6.48 -0.46
N ILE A 313 6.24 -6.21 0.83
CA ILE A 313 5.29 -5.47 1.67
C ILE A 313 5.81 -4.04 1.84
N ILE A 314 4.93 -3.04 1.87
CA ILE A 314 5.27 -1.68 2.30
C ILE A 314 4.45 -1.35 3.53
N PHE A 315 5.10 -0.87 4.60
CA PHE A 315 4.43 -0.62 5.87
C PHE A 315 3.96 0.83 5.99
N GLY A 316 2.70 1.01 6.42
CA GLY A 316 2.15 2.30 6.78
C GLY A 316 1.88 2.35 8.27
N ILE A 317 2.51 3.26 9.00
CA ILE A 317 2.34 3.38 10.45
C ILE A 317 1.57 4.67 10.73
N ASN A 318 0.38 4.52 11.30
CA ASN A 318 -0.49 5.64 11.65
C ASN A 318 -0.66 5.72 13.17
N VAL A 319 -0.97 6.92 13.66
CA VAL A 319 -1.46 7.12 15.03
C VAL A 319 -2.86 7.68 14.99
N THR A 320 -3.78 6.97 15.64
CA THR A 320 -5.21 7.30 15.65
C THR A 320 -5.53 8.26 16.79
N GLU A 321 -6.72 8.87 16.71
CA GLU A 321 -7.22 9.87 17.66
C GLU A 321 -7.30 9.33 19.12
N GLU A 322 -7.44 8.01 19.29
CA GLU A 322 -7.52 7.33 20.59
C GLU A 322 -6.15 6.91 21.16
N HIS A 323 -5.05 7.48 20.65
CA HIS A 323 -3.68 7.14 21.06
C HIS A 323 -3.29 5.69 20.77
N PHE A 324 -3.79 5.12 19.67
CA PHE A 324 -3.30 3.84 19.18
C PHE A 324 -2.34 4.04 18.02
N MET A 325 -1.25 3.29 18.05
CA MET A 325 -0.43 3.05 16.87
C MET A 325 -1.04 1.89 16.09
N VAL A 326 -1.25 2.09 14.79
CA VAL A 326 -1.69 1.04 13.86
C VAL A 326 -0.63 0.88 12.78
N ILE A 327 -0.04 -0.31 12.72
CA ILE A 327 0.87 -0.69 11.65
C ILE A 327 0.05 -1.41 10.59
N HIS A 328 0.09 -0.92 9.37
CA HIS A 328 -0.56 -1.51 8.20
C HIS A 328 0.47 -2.13 7.27
N GLY A 329 0.06 -3.16 6.53
CA GLY A 329 0.82 -3.74 5.43
C GLY A 329 0.11 -3.50 4.11
N LEU A 330 0.83 -2.90 3.15
CA LEU A 330 0.45 -2.91 1.74
C LEU A 330 1.15 -4.07 1.04
N PHE A 331 0.38 -5.00 0.49
CA PHE A 331 0.91 -6.16 -0.22
C PHE A 331 0.05 -6.47 -1.45
N ARG A 332 0.51 -7.41 -2.28
CA ARG A 332 -0.23 -7.80 -3.49
C ARG A 332 -0.69 -9.25 -3.42
N GLU A 333 -2.00 -9.44 -3.54
CA GLU A 333 -2.67 -10.74 -3.58
C GLU A 333 -3.48 -10.87 -4.88
N LYS A 334 -3.33 -11.98 -5.60
CA LYS A 334 -4.06 -12.27 -6.87
C LYS A 334 -4.14 -11.10 -7.86
N GLY A 335 -3.11 -10.25 -7.89
CA GLY A 335 -3.02 -9.09 -8.80
C GLY A 335 -3.42 -7.75 -8.19
N ILE A 336 -3.89 -7.73 -6.95
CA ILE A 336 -4.59 -6.63 -6.29
C ILE A 336 -3.77 -6.15 -5.11
N LYS A 337 -3.75 -4.83 -4.85
CA LYS A 337 -3.08 -4.29 -3.68
C LYS A 337 -4.06 -4.19 -2.52
N LEU A 338 -3.78 -4.93 -1.47
CA LEU A 338 -4.53 -4.89 -0.22
C LEU A 338 -3.73 -4.08 0.80
N TYR A 339 -4.40 -3.15 1.47
CA TYR A 339 -3.87 -2.39 2.59
C TYR A 339 -4.65 -2.81 3.84
N LEU A 340 -3.97 -3.51 4.76
CA LEU A 340 -4.60 -4.15 5.90
C LEU A 340 -3.90 -3.72 7.20
N PRO A 341 -4.62 -3.43 8.29
CA PRO A 341 -4.02 -3.32 9.60
C PRO A 341 -3.38 -4.66 10.00
N ILE A 342 -2.11 -4.60 10.40
CA ILE A 342 -1.34 -5.75 10.86
C ILE A 342 -1.46 -5.83 12.38
N ILE A 343 -1.18 -4.76 13.09
CA ILE A 343 -1.27 -4.73 14.54
C ILE A 343 -1.67 -3.34 15.03
N LYS A 344 -2.51 -3.31 16.05
CA LYS A 344 -2.94 -2.11 16.76
C LYS A 344 -2.49 -2.22 18.20
N ALA A 345 -1.79 -1.20 18.69
CA ALA A 345 -1.32 -1.14 20.07
C ALA A 345 -1.51 0.26 20.65
N LYS A 346 -1.91 0.33 21.92
CA LYS A 346 -2.07 1.59 22.64
C LYS A 346 -0.70 2.20 22.92
N ILE A 347 -0.55 3.50 22.73
CA ILE A 347 0.70 4.22 23.01
C ILE A 347 0.76 4.48 24.50
N PRO A 348 1.84 4.08 25.19
CA PRO A 348 1.96 4.28 26.62
C PRO A 348 2.39 5.72 26.94
N LEU A 349 1.43 6.62 27.14
CA LEU A 349 1.58 8.04 27.42
C LEU A 349 1.56 8.41 28.91
N ASN A 350 0.62 7.87 29.70
CA ASN A 350 0.45 8.12 31.14
C ASN A 350 -0.39 7.02 31.83
N ASN A 351 0.09 6.53 32.98
CA ASN A 351 -0.62 5.58 33.86
C ASN A 351 -1.07 4.28 33.18
N GLU A 352 -0.32 3.79 32.19
CA GLU A 352 -0.66 2.53 31.53
C GLU A 352 -0.35 1.29 32.35
N GLN A 353 -1.13 0.25 32.07
CA GLN A 353 -0.89 -1.10 32.58
C GLN A 353 0.34 -1.71 31.90
N VAL A 354 0.94 -2.71 32.54
CA VAL A 354 2.07 -3.46 31.97
C VAL A 354 1.71 -4.01 30.58
N ASP A 355 0.49 -4.52 30.42
CA ASP A 355 -0.01 -5.07 29.15
C ASP A 355 0.00 -4.05 28.00
N ASP A 356 -0.30 -2.78 28.26
CA ASP A 356 -0.27 -1.72 27.23
C ASP A 356 1.16 -1.48 26.74
N VAL A 357 2.13 -1.49 27.66
CA VAL A 357 3.56 -1.37 27.34
C VAL A 357 4.04 -2.58 26.55
N GLU A 358 3.71 -3.78 27.00
CA GLU A 358 4.08 -5.03 26.33
C GLU A 358 3.52 -5.10 24.90
N ASN A 359 2.23 -4.77 24.72
CA ASN A 359 1.59 -4.74 23.41
C ASN A 359 2.23 -3.69 22.48
N PHE A 360 2.62 -2.53 23.00
CA PHE A 360 3.29 -1.50 22.22
C PHE A 360 4.69 -1.92 21.77
N ILE A 361 5.48 -2.52 22.67
CA ILE A 361 6.79 -3.09 22.35
C ILE A 361 6.65 -4.23 21.34
N HIS A 362 5.65 -5.09 21.52
CA HIS A 362 5.35 -6.18 20.60
C HIS A 362 5.03 -5.63 19.19
N ALA A 363 4.23 -4.56 19.07
CA ALA A 363 3.96 -3.94 17.78
C ALA A 363 5.22 -3.43 17.07
N LEU A 364 6.17 -2.82 17.79
CA LEU A 364 7.46 -2.41 17.24
C LEU A 364 8.33 -3.60 16.81
N MET A 365 8.27 -4.70 17.55
CA MET A 365 8.95 -5.95 17.19
C MET A 365 8.35 -6.58 15.93
N ILE A 366 7.03 -6.55 15.76
CA ILE A 366 6.35 -6.99 14.54
C ILE A 366 6.82 -6.17 13.32
N LEU A 367 6.95 -4.85 13.46
CA LEU A 367 7.52 -3.99 12.41
C LEU A 367 8.95 -4.40 12.06
N ARG A 368 9.83 -4.61 13.05
CA ARG A 368 11.22 -5.06 12.82
C ARG A 368 11.26 -6.36 12.04
N ASN A 369 10.52 -7.36 12.49
CA ASN A 369 10.49 -8.67 11.83
C ASN A 369 9.96 -8.55 10.39
N GLY A 370 8.95 -7.70 10.17
CA GLY A 370 8.37 -7.46 8.85
C GLY A 370 9.35 -6.82 7.89
N LEU A 371 10.08 -5.81 8.36
CA LEU A 371 11.16 -5.19 7.60
C LEU A 371 12.30 -6.17 7.32
N LEU A 372 12.68 -7.00 8.30
CA LEU A 372 13.75 -7.98 8.16
C LEU A 372 13.41 -9.03 7.09
N VAL A 373 12.24 -9.65 7.17
CA VAL A 373 11.73 -10.61 6.19
C VAL A 373 11.71 -9.99 4.80
N ASN A 374 11.14 -8.79 4.69
CA ASN A 374 11.00 -8.09 3.42
C ASN A 374 12.36 -7.75 2.80
N ILE A 375 13.31 -7.24 3.60
CA ILE A 375 14.67 -6.93 3.13
C ILE A 375 15.41 -8.20 2.69
N HIS A 376 15.32 -9.28 3.47
CA HIS A 376 15.96 -10.55 3.13
C HIS A 376 15.44 -11.09 1.79
N GLU A 377 14.12 -11.09 1.61
CA GLU A 377 13.47 -11.63 0.42
C GLU A 377 13.72 -10.77 -0.82
N ILE A 378 13.67 -9.44 -0.67
CA ILE A 378 14.08 -8.50 -1.73
C ILE A 378 15.52 -8.77 -2.13
N ASN A 379 16.44 -8.90 -1.16
CA ASN A 379 17.85 -9.15 -1.44
C ASN A 379 18.03 -10.48 -2.19
N ARG A 380 17.37 -11.55 -1.73
CA ARG A 380 17.38 -12.87 -2.38
C ARG A 380 16.90 -12.81 -3.84
N ILE A 381 15.76 -12.18 -4.10
CA ILE A 381 15.20 -12.04 -5.46
C ILE A 381 16.14 -11.24 -6.38
N LEU A 382 16.80 -10.23 -5.82
CA LEU A 382 17.71 -9.34 -6.56
C LEU A 382 19.07 -9.97 -6.85
N GLN A 383 19.51 -10.92 -6.03
CA GLN A 383 20.74 -11.68 -6.22
C GLN A 383 20.57 -12.85 -7.21
N LYS A 384 19.34 -13.37 -7.41
CA LYS A 384 19.09 -14.43 -8.40
C LYS A 384 19.60 -14.00 -9.80
N PRO A 385 20.47 -14.82 -10.44
CA PRO A 385 20.89 -14.58 -11.81
C PRO A 385 19.66 -14.47 -12.73
N LYS A 386 19.74 -13.65 -13.77
CA LYS A 386 18.71 -13.68 -14.81
C LYS A 386 18.79 -15.06 -15.46
N SER A 387 17.70 -15.84 -15.45
CA SER A 387 17.66 -17.04 -16.26
C SER A 387 17.82 -16.61 -17.72
N THR A 388 18.95 -16.95 -18.31
CA THR A 388 19.11 -16.89 -19.76
C THR A 388 18.04 -17.81 -20.31
N LYS A 389 17.14 -17.30 -21.15
CA LYS A 389 16.31 -18.16 -21.99
C LYS A 389 17.28 -18.92 -22.88
N THR A 390 17.69 -20.11 -22.45
CA THR A 390 18.37 -21.05 -23.33
C THR A 390 17.32 -21.43 -24.36
N THR A 391 17.45 -20.87 -25.56
CA THR A 391 16.80 -21.41 -26.75
C THR A 391 17.34 -22.82 -26.91
N VAL A 392 16.64 -23.80 -26.37
CA VAL A 392 16.94 -25.21 -26.63
C VAL A 392 16.54 -25.45 -28.07
N VAL A 393 17.54 -25.39 -28.96
CA VAL A 393 17.45 -26.04 -30.26
C VAL A 393 17.30 -27.53 -29.95
N GLN A 394 16.15 -28.09 -30.32
CA GLN A 394 15.95 -29.53 -30.33
C GLN A 394 16.96 -30.13 -31.31
N SER A 395 17.88 -30.93 -30.78
CA SER A 395 18.52 -32.01 -31.55
C SER A 395 18.21 -33.30 -30.80
N GLU A 396 17.35 -34.09 -31.40
CA GLU A 396 17.09 -35.49 -31.05
C GLU A 396 18.40 -36.29 -31.13
N GLN A 397 18.71 -37.07 -30.09
CA GLN A 397 19.03 -38.51 -30.22
C GLN A 397 19.28 -39.20 -28.87
N SER A 398 18.39 -40.17 -28.60
CA SER A 398 18.56 -41.52 -28.01
C SER A 398 19.29 -41.74 -26.66
N SER A 399 18.48 -42.20 -25.70
CA SER A 399 18.64 -43.37 -24.81
C SER A 399 19.89 -43.54 -23.93
N SER A 400 19.71 -43.53 -22.61
CA SER A 400 19.64 -44.75 -21.78
C SER A 400 19.61 -44.39 -20.28
N GLU A 401 18.94 -45.24 -19.51
CA GLU A 401 18.77 -45.22 -18.07
C GLU A 401 20.12 -45.33 -17.32
N ASP A 402 20.29 -44.64 -16.20
CA ASP A 402 20.52 -45.29 -14.88
C ASP A 402 20.90 -44.31 -13.76
N ASP A 403 20.25 -44.57 -12.61
CA ASP A 403 20.71 -44.52 -11.22
C ASP A 403 21.46 -43.32 -10.59
N SER A 404 20.80 -42.83 -9.54
CA SER A 404 21.30 -42.53 -8.18
C SER A 404 22.64 -41.82 -7.98
N ILE A 405 22.63 -40.75 -7.17
CA ILE A 405 23.40 -40.62 -5.91
C ILE A 405 23.26 -39.18 -5.38
N ILE A 406 22.73 -39.12 -4.15
CA ILE A 406 22.76 -37.96 -3.26
C ILE A 406 24.21 -37.65 -2.90
N ARG A 407 24.67 -36.41 -3.11
CA ARG A 407 25.93 -35.91 -2.51
C ARG A 407 25.66 -34.71 -1.62
N THR A 408 25.79 -34.95 -0.32
CA THR A 408 25.98 -33.98 0.75
C THR A 408 27.33 -33.26 0.61
N PRO A 409 27.46 -31.99 1.06
CA PRO A 409 28.65 -31.18 0.89
C PRO A 409 29.72 -31.46 1.96
N PRO A 410 31.01 -31.22 1.68
CA PRO A 410 32.08 -31.46 2.66
C PRO A 410 32.19 -30.31 3.66
N TYR A 411 32.28 -30.70 4.93
CA TYR A 411 32.74 -29.89 6.04
C TYR A 411 34.17 -29.39 5.79
N TYR A 412 34.43 -28.12 6.10
CA TYR A 412 35.78 -27.62 6.36
C TYR A 412 35.90 -27.27 7.84
N THR A 413 36.75 -28.02 8.53
CA THR A 413 37.39 -27.64 9.79
C THR A 413 38.87 -27.40 9.51
N SER A 414 39.37 -26.20 9.79
CA SER A 414 40.55 -25.96 10.63
C SER A 414 40.46 -24.54 11.14
#